data_AF-A0A2I0WR80-F1
#
_entry.id   AF-A0A2I0WR80-F1
#
_cell.length_a   1.000
_cell.length_b   1.000
_cell.length_c   1.000
_cell.angle_alpha   90.00
_cell.angle_beta   90.00
_cell.angle_gamma   90.00
#
_symmetry.space_group_name_H-M   'P 1'
#
loop_
_entity.id
_entity.type
_entity.pdbx_description
1 polymer ?
#
loop_
_entity_poly.entity_id
_entity_poly.type
_entity_poly.pdbx_seq_one_letter_code
_entity_poly.pdbx_strand_id
1 'polypeptide(L)'
;MERIVTRQNVSLVPMNTILLPTEPFALTTLRIPHIEEGHERSLSNESSWEVDSLLKVKSIYISSAILAAKSPFFYKLFSNGMRESDQRHATLRINESEEAALMELLSFMYSGKLSSLSATALLDVLLAADKFEVASCMRHCSQMLRTLPMTTDSALLFLELPSSVSMASAVQPLTDAAKEFLANKYRDISKFQDEVMNLPLAGIEAILINDDLQVASEDAVYDLVLKWARAQYPKLEDRREILGSRLGRLIRFPFMTCRKLRKVLAGNELDHETAAKAVMDALFFKSETLHRQRALALEDVINRRFVERAYKYRPVKVVEFDQPHPQCIVYLDLNREECANLFPSGRVYSQAFHLGGHGFFLSAHCNMDQQASFHCFGLFLGMQEKGSVSFTVDYEFAARVNLTGEFVSKYKGYYTFTGGKAVGYRNLFAISWTAFMAEDSQYFMNDILHLRAELTIKQPQQLLQR
;
A
#
# COMPACT_ATOMS: atom_id res chain seq x y z
N MET A 1 67.64 -31.21 5.27
CA MET A 1 66.98 -29.90 5.49
C MET A 1 65.55 -30.01 4.98
N GLU A 2 64.70 -30.85 5.56
CA GLU A 2 63.99 -30.62 6.83
C GLU A 2 63.47 -29.19 6.99
N ARG A 3 62.19 -28.98 6.64
CA ARG A 3 61.26 -28.14 7.40
C ARG A 3 59.89 -28.83 7.47
N ILE A 4 59.76 -29.53 8.58
CA ILE A 4 58.60 -29.93 9.36
C ILE A 4 57.29 -29.22 8.94
N VAL A 5 56.34 -30.00 8.41
CA VAL A 5 54.90 -29.67 8.38
C VAL A 5 54.24 -30.54 9.44
N THR A 6 53.91 -29.94 10.58
CA THR A 6 53.17 -30.55 11.66
C THR A 6 51.70 -30.72 11.25
N ARG A 7 51.26 -31.98 11.16
CA ARG A 7 49.84 -32.37 11.14
C ARG A 7 49.16 -31.86 12.41
N GLN A 8 48.25 -30.90 12.29
CA GLN A 8 47.23 -30.69 13.32
C GLN A 8 46.13 -31.73 13.12
N ASN A 9 46.15 -32.75 13.98
CA ASN A 9 45.02 -33.62 14.24
C ASN A 9 43.85 -32.76 14.75
N VAL A 10 42.85 -32.53 13.90
CA VAL A 10 41.54 -32.08 14.38
C VAL A 10 40.86 -33.32 14.95
N SER A 11 40.87 -33.40 16.28
CA SER A 11 40.08 -34.36 17.05
C SER A 11 38.60 -34.14 16.74
N LEU A 12 37.99 -35.09 16.03
CA LEU A 12 36.54 -35.28 16.05
C LEU A 12 36.17 -35.66 17.48
N VAL A 13 35.73 -34.67 18.26
CA VAL A 13 35.03 -34.92 19.52
C VAL A 13 33.74 -35.65 19.14
N PRO A 14 33.48 -36.86 19.66
CA PRO A 14 32.25 -37.56 19.34
C PRO A 14 31.09 -36.72 19.89
N MET A 15 30.12 -36.38 19.03
CA MET A 15 28.82 -35.91 19.48
C MET A 15 28.31 -36.92 20.51
N ASN A 16 28.02 -36.45 21.72
CA ASN A 16 27.28 -37.22 22.71
C ASN A 16 25.98 -37.68 22.06
N THR A 17 25.93 -38.95 21.66
CA THR A 17 24.70 -39.64 21.28
C THR A 17 23.88 -39.80 22.55
N ILE A 18 23.00 -38.83 22.81
CA ILE A 18 21.95 -38.99 23.80
C ILE A 18 20.92 -39.93 23.19
N LEU A 19 20.80 -41.13 23.75
CA LEU A 19 19.81 -42.13 23.37
C LEU A 19 18.42 -41.61 23.75
N LEU A 20 17.67 -41.06 22.79
CA LEU A 20 16.23 -40.82 22.97
C LEU A 20 15.53 -42.16 23.16
N PRO A 21 14.61 -42.30 24.13
CA PRO A 21 13.92 -43.56 24.37
C PRO A 21 13.13 -44.00 23.14
N THR A 22 13.35 -45.23 22.68
CA THR A 22 12.68 -45.86 21.54
C THR A 22 11.32 -46.49 21.89
N GLU A 23 10.93 -46.44 23.18
CA GLU A 23 9.67 -46.94 23.71
C GLU A 23 8.58 -45.84 23.75
N PRO A 24 7.27 -46.21 23.76
CA PRO A 24 6.18 -45.24 23.72
C PRO A 24 6.25 -44.26 24.91
N PHE A 25 6.28 -42.98 24.59
CA PHE A 25 6.32 -41.87 25.54
C PHE A 25 4.90 -41.29 25.68
N ALA A 26 4.44 -41.02 26.88
CA ALA A 26 3.09 -40.49 27.10
C ALA A 26 3.13 -38.95 27.10
N LEU A 27 2.47 -38.32 26.13
CA LEU A 27 2.21 -36.90 26.13
C LEU A 27 0.87 -36.65 26.81
N THR A 28 0.89 -35.94 27.92
CA THR A 28 -0.29 -35.59 28.69
C THR A 28 -0.66 -34.15 28.39
N THR A 29 -1.82 -33.90 27.77
CA THR A 29 -2.31 -32.53 27.58
C THR A 29 -3.23 -32.15 28.74
N LEU A 30 -2.90 -31.07 29.43
CA LEU A 30 -3.73 -30.42 30.44
C LEU A 30 -4.56 -29.32 29.78
N ARG A 31 -5.89 -29.48 29.82
CA ARG A 31 -6.85 -28.57 29.20
C ARG A 31 -7.30 -27.52 30.21
N ILE A 32 -7.02 -26.26 29.92
CA ILE A 32 -7.47 -25.13 30.78
C ILE A 32 -8.81 -24.59 30.22
N PRO A 33 -9.87 -24.49 31.04
CA PRO A 33 -11.15 -23.94 30.60
C PRO A 33 -11.07 -22.42 30.35
N HIS A 34 -11.86 -21.93 29.40
CA HIS A 34 -11.94 -20.51 29.04
C HIS A 34 -12.64 -19.71 30.16
N ILE A 35 -12.01 -18.66 30.69
CA ILE A 35 -12.62 -17.74 31.65
C ILE A 35 -13.01 -16.47 30.89
N GLU A 36 -14.31 -16.16 30.85
CA GLU A 36 -14.79 -14.86 30.35
C GLU A 36 -14.56 -13.79 31.44
N GLU A 37 -13.82 -12.73 31.11
CA GLU A 37 -13.72 -11.55 31.97
C GLU A 37 -15.01 -10.73 31.89
N GLY A 38 -15.83 -10.82 32.94
CA GLY A 38 -17.09 -10.07 33.02
C GLY A 38 -17.67 -9.95 34.44
N HIS A 39 -17.43 -8.79 35.05
CA HIS A 39 -18.12 -8.15 36.18
C HIS A 39 -17.88 -8.66 37.62
N GLU A 40 -17.23 -7.78 38.39
CA GLU A 40 -17.26 -7.73 39.85
C GLU A 40 -18.70 -7.68 40.38
N ARG A 41 -19.05 -8.60 41.27
CA ARG A 41 -19.93 -8.33 42.42
C ARG A 41 -19.64 -9.30 43.55
N SER A 42 -19.20 -8.70 44.65
CA SER A 42 -18.88 -9.24 45.95
C SER A 42 -19.98 -10.11 46.57
N LEU A 43 -19.60 -11.31 47.06
CA LEU A 43 -20.18 -11.92 48.26
C LEU A 43 -19.10 -12.71 49.02
N SER A 44 -18.86 -12.31 50.26
CA SER A 44 -18.14 -13.03 51.31
C SER A 44 -18.94 -14.24 51.80
N ASN A 45 -18.34 -15.43 51.90
CA ASN A 45 -17.91 -16.07 53.15
C ASN A 45 -17.46 -17.51 52.91
N GLU A 46 -16.57 -17.97 53.79
CA GLU A 46 -15.90 -19.26 53.88
C GLU A 46 -16.64 -20.51 53.35
N SER A 47 -15.99 -21.23 52.45
CA SER A 47 -15.88 -22.70 52.54
C SER A 47 -14.65 -23.18 51.75
N SER A 48 -13.68 -23.69 52.50
CA SER A 48 -12.43 -24.28 52.04
C SER A 48 -12.68 -25.66 51.42
N TRP A 49 -13.34 -25.77 50.27
CA TRP A 49 -13.46 -27.05 49.54
C TRP A 49 -13.10 -26.85 48.06
N GLU A 50 -11.91 -27.35 47.71
CA GLU A 50 -11.52 -27.88 46.39
C GLU A 50 -11.93 -27.08 45.13
N VAL A 51 -11.11 -26.09 44.78
CA VAL A 51 -11.00 -25.60 43.40
C VAL A 51 -10.10 -26.58 42.61
N ASP A 52 -10.57 -27.82 42.43
CA ASP A 52 -10.05 -28.76 41.42
C ASP A 52 -10.96 -28.69 40.17
N SER A 53 -11.14 -27.47 39.67
CA SER A 53 -12.02 -27.17 38.55
C SER A 53 -11.42 -27.71 37.23
N LEU A 54 -11.74 -28.98 36.95
CA LEU A 54 -11.96 -29.56 35.62
C LEU A 54 -10.79 -29.48 34.61
N LEU A 55 -9.56 -29.79 35.04
CA LEU A 55 -8.48 -30.13 34.10
C LEU A 55 -8.82 -31.45 33.40
N LYS A 56 -9.33 -31.40 32.17
CA LYS A 56 -9.45 -32.62 31.34
C LYS A 56 -8.06 -33.07 30.91
N VAL A 57 -7.67 -34.25 31.36
CA VAL A 57 -6.40 -34.89 31.04
C VAL A 57 -6.61 -35.84 29.85
N LYS A 58 -5.88 -35.62 28.76
CA LYS A 58 -5.82 -36.56 27.63
C LYS A 58 -4.39 -37.06 27.47
N SER A 59 -4.22 -38.38 27.51
CA SER A 59 -2.91 -39.01 27.37
C SER A 59 -2.79 -39.67 26.00
N ILE A 60 -1.70 -39.38 25.29
CA ILE A 60 -1.46 -39.82 23.92
C ILE A 60 -0.08 -40.45 23.86
N TYR A 61 0.04 -41.63 23.25
CA TYR A 61 1.34 -42.24 23.03
C TYR A 61 2.03 -41.64 21.81
N ILE A 62 3.29 -41.25 21.98
CA ILE A 62 4.12 -40.60 20.96
C ILE A 62 5.53 -41.21 20.91
N SER A 63 6.20 -41.04 19.77
CA SER A 63 7.64 -41.24 19.58
C SER A 63 8.37 -39.91 19.77
N SER A 64 9.11 -39.80 20.87
CA SER A 64 9.95 -38.62 21.17
C SER A 64 10.96 -38.35 20.07
N ALA A 65 11.54 -39.39 19.46
CA ALA A 65 12.48 -39.27 18.35
C ALA A 65 11.87 -38.59 17.11
N ILE A 66 10.65 -38.95 16.72
CA ILE A 66 9.96 -38.34 15.56
C ILE A 66 9.67 -36.86 15.84
N LEU A 67 9.13 -36.56 17.01
CA LEU A 67 8.79 -35.19 17.41
C LEU A 67 10.04 -34.30 17.51
N ALA A 68 11.09 -34.78 18.18
CA ALA A 68 12.37 -34.08 18.32
C ALA A 68 13.04 -33.81 16.97
N ALA A 69 12.96 -34.74 16.02
CA ALA A 69 13.54 -34.57 14.70
C ALA A 69 12.81 -33.51 13.85
N LYS A 70 11.56 -33.20 14.16
CA LYS A 70 10.68 -32.33 13.36
C LYS A 70 10.39 -30.97 14.03
N SER A 71 10.75 -30.82 15.30
CA SER A 71 10.47 -29.64 16.12
C SER A 71 11.61 -29.39 17.11
N PRO A 72 12.27 -28.22 17.04
CA PRO A 72 13.26 -27.83 18.03
C PRO A 72 12.64 -27.62 19.43
N PHE A 73 11.36 -27.24 19.53
CA PHE A 73 10.63 -27.20 20.79
C PHE A 73 10.60 -28.58 21.45
N PHE A 74 10.15 -29.61 20.72
CA PHE A 74 10.10 -30.97 21.25
C PHE A 74 11.49 -31.55 21.49
N TYR A 75 12.48 -31.22 20.66
CA TYR A 75 13.87 -31.58 20.92
C TYR A 75 14.32 -31.08 22.30
N LYS A 76 14.15 -29.78 22.57
CA LYS A 76 14.48 -29.17 23.87
C LYS A 76 13.68 -29.79 25.02
N LEU A 77 12.39 -30.05 24.81
CA LEU A 77 11.50 -30.68 25.80
C LEU A 77 12.01 -32.06 26.21
N PHE A 78 12.60 -32.82 25.30
CA PHE A 78 13.10 -34.17 25.54
C PHE A 78 14.61 -34.24 25.84
N SER A 79 15.40 -33.19 25.51
CA SER A 79 16.87 -33.21 25.63
C SER A 79 17.42 -32.43 26.82
N ASN A 80 16.68 -31.46 27.37
CA ASN A 80 17.15 -30.66 28.51
C ASN A 80 16.69 -31.30 29.81
N GLY A 81 17.62 -31.46 30.76
CA GLY A 81 17.47 -32.04 32.11
C GLY A 81 16.43 -31.36 33.04
N MET A 82 15.22 -31.11 32.55
CA MET A 82 14.02 -30.68 33.28
C MET A 82 13.41 -31.91 33.98
N ARG A 83 12.51 -31.73 34.97
CA ARG A 83 11.90 -32.87 35.69
C ARG A 83 11.20 -33.88 34.77
N GLU A 84 10.86 -33.51 33.54
CA GLU A 84 10.33 -34.39 32.49
C GLU A 84 11.38 -35.28 31.77
N SER A 85 12.68 -34.97 31.78
CA SER A 85 13.69 -35.80 31.08
C SER A 85 13.92 -37.16 31.75
N ASP A 86 13.68 -37.24 33.06
CA ASP A 86 13.77 -38.48 33.86
C ASP A 86 12.42 -39.24 33.91
N GLN A 87 11.35 -38.66 33.38
CA GLN A 87 10.01 -39.23 33.40
C GLN A 87 9.56 -39.64 31.99
N ARG A 88 8.96 -40.82 31.83
CA ARG A 88 8.35 -41.26 30.54
C ARG A 88 7.07 -40.47 30.15
N HIS A 89 6.86 -39.31 30.75
CA HIS A 89 5.64 -38.50 30.66
C HIS A 89 6.02 -37.03 30.48
N ALA A 90 5.56 -36.38 29.41
CA ALA A 90 5.68 -34.94 29.20
C ALA A 90 4.30 -34.30 29.26
N THR A 91 4.19 -33.16 29.95
CA THR A 91 2.92 -32.47 30.11
C THR A 91 2.88 -31.18 29.30
N LEU A 92 1.92 -31.06 28.38
CA LEU A 92 1.66 -29.83 27.65
C LEU A 92 0.41 -29.16 28.19
N ARG A 93 0.50 -27.86 28.49
CA ARG A 93 -0.68 -27.04 28.80
C ARG A 93 -1.20 -26.43 27.52
N ILE A 94 -2.46 -26.72 27.20
CA ILE A 94 -3.14 -26.20 26.02
C ILE A 94 -4.51 -25.66 26.40
N ASN A 95 -4.97 -24.68 25.64
CA ASN A 95 -6.35 -24.23 25.74
C ASN A 95 -7.27 -25.22 25.04
N GLU A 96 -8.53 -25.28 25.45
CA GLU A 96 -9.54 -26.14 24.80
C GLU A 96 -9.67 -25.90 23.29
N SER A 97 -9.56 -24.65 22.85
CA SER A 97 -9.59 -24.27 21.42
C SER A 97 -8.40 -24.79 20.62
N GLU A 98 -7.25 -25.05 21.25
CA GLU A 98 -6.03 -25.49 20.57
C GLU A 98 -5.97 -27.01 20.37
N GLU A 99 -6.85 -27.78 21.02
CA GLU A 99 -6.76 -29.25 21.04
C GLU A 99 -6.85 -29.84 19.64
N ALA A 100 -7.83 -29.41 18.83
CA ALA A 100 -8.01 -29.92 17.47
C ALA A 100 -6.79 -29.62 16.59
N ALA A 101 -6.26 -28.39 16.67
CA ALA A 101 -5.10 -27.96 15.92
C ALA A 101 -3.82 -28.72 16.33
N LEU A 102 -3.63 -28.98 17.62
CA LEU A 102 -2.51 -29.78 18.11
C LEU A 102 -2.61 -31.23 17.64
N MET A 103 -3.79 -31.86 17.71
CA MET A 103 -3.96 -33.24 17.25
C MET A 103 -3.64 -33.38 15.76
N GLU A 104 -4.07 -32.40 14.96
CA GLU A 104 -3.79 -32.36 13.53
C GLU A 104 -2.30 -32.12 13.24
N LEU A 105 -1.65 -31.22 14.00
CA LEU A 105 -0.20 -31.00 13.93
C LEU A 105 0.58 -32.28 14.26
N LEU A 106 0.21 -32.99 15.32
CA LEU A 106 0.83 -34.25 15.68
C LEU A 106 0.65 -35.27 14.55
N SER A 107 -0.57 -35.42 14.02
CA SER A 107 -0.84 -36.29 12.87
C SER A 107 0.04 -35.94 11.66
N PHE A 108 0.24 -34.65 11.38
CA PHE A 108 1.14 -34.17 10.34
C PHE A 108 2.60 -34.54 10.60
N MET A 109 3.08 -34.49 11.84
CA MET A 109 4.47 -34.85 12.17
C MET A 109 4.78 -36.32 11.89
N TYR A 110 3.78 -37.22 11.99
CA TYR A 110 3.93 -38.63 11.63
C TYR A 110 3.68 -38.92 10.15
N SER A 111 2.62 -38.35 9.58
CA SER A 111 2.12 -38.72 8.25
C SER A 111 2.59 -37.79 7.12
N GLY A 112 3.00 -36.57 7.46
CA GLY A 112 3.28 -35.49 6.52
C GLY A 112 2.03 -34.92 5.83
N LYS A 113 0.82 -35.23 6.29
CA LYS A 113 -0.45 -34.82 5.67
C LYS A 113 -1.37 -34.11 6.68
N LEU A 114 -2.16 -33.18 6.17
CA LEU A 114 -3.29 -32.56 6.87
C LEU A 114 -4.60 -33.07 6.27
N SER A 115 -5.58 -33.31 7.13
CA SER A 115 -6.93 -33.80 6.83
C SER A 115 -7.92 -32.64 6.71
N SER A 116 -7.64 -31.51 7.37
CA SER A 116 -8.49 -30.32 7.32
C SER A 116 -8.29 -29.51 6.04
N LEU A 117 -9.41 -29.02 5.48
CA LEU A 117 -9.46 -28.24 4.24
C LEU A 117 -10.04 -26.83 4.44
N SER A 118 -10.52 -26.47 5.63
CA SER A 118 -11.08 -25.14 5.88
C SER A 118 -9.98 -24.13 6.21
N ALA A 119 -10.14 -22.89 5.76
CA ALA A 119 -9.14 -21.84 5.97
C ALA A 119 -8.89 -21.55 7.46
N THR A 120 -9.94 -21.52 8.27
CA THR A 120 -9.85 -21.27 9.73
C THR A 120 -9.08 -22.37 10.44
N ALA A 121 -9.43 -23.64 10.21
CA ALA A 121 -8.74 -24.75 10.85
C ALA A 121 -7.28 -24.88 10.40
N LEU A 122 -6.98 -24.61 9.12
CA LEU A 122 -5.60 -24.55 8.63
C LEU A 122 -4.80 -23.43 9.30
N LEU A 123 -5.44 -22.30 9.62
CA LEU A 123 -4.85 -21.20 10.36
C LEU A 123 -4.55 -21.60 11.81
N ASP A 124 -5.50 -22.26 12.48
CA ASP A 124 -5.31 -22.75 13.86
C ASP A 124 -4.14 -23.75 13.92
N VAL A 125 -4.05 -24.66 12.95
CA VAL A 125 -2.90 -25.57 12.81
C VAL A 125 -1.61 -24.82 12.55
N LEU A 126 -1.64 -23.77 11.73
CA LEU A 126 -0.47 -22.93 11.47
C LEU A 126 0.02 -22.24 12.74
N LEU A 127 -0.88 -21.69 13.55
CA LEU A 127 -0.56 -21.05 14.83
C LEU A 127 -0.01 -22.07 15.84
N ALA A 128 -0.60 -23.26 15.90
CA ALA A 128 -0.05 -24.36 16.70
C ALA A 128 1.35 -24.77 16.20
N ALA A 129 1.55 -24.86 14.88
CA ALA A 129 2.84 -25.19 14.29
C ALA A 129 3.91 -24.14 14.61
N ASP A 130 3.56 -22.85 14.68
CA ASP A 130 4.47 -21.80 15.14
C ASP A 130 4.83 -21.97 16.63
N LYS A 131 3.80 -22.16 17.48
CA LYS A 131 3.96 -22.39 18.93
C LYS A 131 4.89 -23.56 19.25
N PHE A 132 4.82 -24.63 18.47
CA PHE A 132 5.64 -25.84 18.62
C PHE A 132 6.84 -25.90 17.66
N GLU A 133 7.20 -24.78 17.02
CA GLU A 133 8.38 -24.64 16.15
C GLU A 133 8.45 -25.66 14.97
N VAL A 134 7.31 -26.06 14.40
CA VAL A 134 7.20 -27.03 13.28
C VAL A 134 7.14 -26.32 11.92
N ALA A 135 8.28 -25.77 11.48
CA ALA A 135 8.36 -24.93 10.27
C ALA A 135 7.90 -25.64 8.97
N SER A 136 8.02 -26.96 8.86
CA SER A 136 7.52 -27.71 7.70
C SER A 136 6.00 -27.73 7.61
N CYS A 137 5.30 -27.78 8.76
CA CYS A 137 3.85 -27.73 8.82
C CYS A 137 3.35 -26.34 8.44
N MET A 138 3.98 -25.28 8.98
CA MET A 138 3.64 -23.90 8.62
C MET A 138 3.71 -23.63 7.13
N ARG A 139 4.79 -24.09 6.46
CA ARG A 139 4.94 -23.98 5.00
C ARG A 139 3.85 -24.74 4.25
N HIS A 140 3.47 -25.93 4.74
CA HIS A 140 2.40 -26.73 4.15
C HIS A 140 1.04 -26.07 4.30
N CYS A 141 0.69 -25.57 5.49
CA CYS A 141 -0.53 -24.79 5.73
C CYS A 141 -0.57 -23.55 4.83
N SER A 142 0.53 -22.78 4.75
CA SER A 142 0.64 -21.61 3.86
C SER A 142 0.37 -21.97 2.40
N GLN A 143 0.92 -23.08 1.90
CA GLN A 143 0.66 -23.56 0.55
C GLN A 143 -0.81 -23.94 0.34
N MET A 144 -1.40 -24.72 1.26
CA MET A 144 -2.80 -25.12 1.16
C MET A 144 -3.74 -23.91 1.21
N LEU A 145 -3.53 -22.97 2.13
CA LEU A 145 -4.31 -21.74 2.25
C LEU A 145 -4.27 -20.91 0.97
N ARG A 146 -3.14 -20.87 0.27
CA ARG A 146 -3.01 -20.19 -1.04
C ARG A 146 -3.73 -20.91 -2.18
N THR A 147 -3.98 -22.22 -2.07
CA THR A 147 -4.75 -22.98 -3.08
C THR A 147 -6.26 -22.83 -2.92
N LEU A 148 -6.72 -22.38 -1.74
CA LEU A 148 -8.13 -22.12 -1.49
C LEU A 148 -8.55 -20.80 -2.15
N PRO A 149 -9.83 -20.66 -2.56
CA PRO A 149 -10.34 -19.41 -3.07
C PRO A 149 -10.26 -18.33 -1.99
N MET A 150 -9.59 -17.21 -2.33
CA MET A 150 -9.41 -16.10 -1.41
C MET A 150 -10.61 -15.15 -1.45
N THR A 151 -11.19 -14.88 -0.28
CA THR A 151 -12.22 -13.86 -0.03
C THR A 151 -11.63 -12.69 0.77
N THR A 152 -12.33 -11.56 0.84
CA THR A 152 -11.90 -10.41 1.66
C THR A 152 -11.69 -10.81 3.12
N ASP A 153 -12.62 -11.56 3.71
CA ASP A 153 -12.52 -11.98 5.11
C ASP A 153 -11.30 -12.89 5.33
N SER A 154 -11.07 -13.84 4.42
CA SER A 154 -9.89 -14.71 4.52
C SER A 154 -8.58 -13.93 4.34
N ALA A 155 -8.54 -12.96 3.43
CA ALA A 155 -7.36 -12.13 3.22
C ALA A 155 -7.07 -11.26 4.44
N LEU A 156 -8.09 -10.66 5.04
CA LEU A 156 -7.94 -9.89 6.28
C LEU A 156 -7.45 -10.77 7.43
N LEU A 157 -8.04 -11.95 7.61
CA LEU A 157 -7.61 -12.93 8.61
C LEU A 157 -6.12 -13.32 8.42
N PHE A 158 -5.68 -13.50 7.17
CA PHE A 158 -4.27 -13.81 6.88
C PHE A 158 -3.33 -12.64 7.18
N LEU A 159 -3.78 -11.39 7.09
CA LEU A 159 -2.99 -10.20 7.42
C LEU A 159 -2.95 -9.90 8.92
N GLU A 160 -3.91 -10.41 9.68
CA GLU A 160 -3.97 -10.31 11.15
C GLU A 160 -3.08 -11.34 11.87
N LEU A 161 -2.41 -12.22 11.12
CA LEU A 161 -1.44 -13.16 11.69
C LEU A 161 -0.42 -12.39 12.56
N PRO A 162 -0.19 -12.84 13.81
CA PRO A 162 0.66 -12.11 14.74
C PRO A 162 2.04 -11.81 14.14
N SER A 163 2.51 -10.57 14.27
CA SER A 163 3.90 -10.21 13.93
C SER A 163 4.94 -11.00 14.75
N SER A 164 4.50 -11.64 15.84
CA SER A 164 5.28 -12.52 16.71
C SER A 164 5.42 -13.96 16.20
N VAL A 165 4.91 -14.29 15.00
CA VAL A 165 5.14 -15.60 14.38
C VAL A 165 6.65 -15.79 14.21
N SER A 166 7.22 -16.69 15.00
CA SER A 166 8.67 -16.94 15.12
C SER A 166 9.30 -17.29 13.76
N MET A 167 8.51 -17.87 12.86
CA MET A 167 8.89 -18.20 11.49
C MET A 167 8.16 -17.37 10.43
N ALA A 168 8.27 -16.03 10.50
CA ALA A 168 7.66 -15.10 9.54
C ALA A 168 7.92 -15.45 8.05
N SER A 169 9.08 -16.01 7.71
CA SER A 169 9.40 -16.43 6.34
C SER A 169 8.51 -17.56 5.80
N ALA A 170 7.95 -18.41 6.68
CA ALA A 170 7.08 -19.51 6.29
C ALA A 170 5.68 -19.03 5.87
N VAL A 171 5.25 -17.87 6.36
CA VAL A 171 3.92 -17.30 6.11
C VAL A 171 3.93 -16.12 5.15
N GLN A 172 5.09 -15.54 4.88
CA GLN A 172 5.26 -14.42 3.94
C GLN A 172 4.57 -14.64 2.57
N PRO A 173 4.66 -15.81 1.91
CA PRO A 173 3.98 -16.01 0.63
C PRO A 173 2.45 -15.96 0.72
N LEU A 174 1.88 -16.28 1.89
CA LEU A 174 0.44 -16.21 2.13
C LEU A 174 0.01 -14.76 2.36
N THR A 175 0.74 -14.01 3.19
CA THR A 175 0.44 -12.61 3.46
C THR A 175 0.63 -11.74 2.22
N ASP A 176 1.64 -12.02 1.39
CA ASP A 176 1.84 -11.34 0.11
C ASP A 176 0.70 -11.62 -0.87
N ALA A 177 0.23 -12.88 -0.96
CA ALA A 177 -0.94 -13.23 -1.78
C ALA A 177 -2.22 -12.53 -1.28
N ALA A 178 -2.39 -12.40 0.04
CA ALA A 178 -3.52 -11.68 0.63
C ALA A 178 -3.47 -10.18 0.31
N LYS A 179 -2.29 -9.55 0.40
CA LYS A 179 -2.09 -8.15 0.00
C LYS A 179 -2.39 -7.94 -1.48
N GLU A 180 -1.86 -8.80 -2.34
CA GLU A 180 -2.09 -8.75 -3.78
C GLU A 180 -3.57 -8.90 -4.13
N PHE A 181 -4.26 -9.85 -3.48
CA PHE A 181 -5.70 -10.03 -3.65
C PHE A 181 -6.49 -8.77 -3.30
N LEU A 182 -6.25 -8.17 -2.12
CA LEU A 182 -6.94 -6.95 -1.69
C LEU A 182 -6.62 -5.78 -2.62
N ALA A 183 -5.36 -5.62 -3.01
CA ALA A 183 -4.94 -4.54 -3.89
C ALA A 183 -5.56 -4.67 -5.30
N ASN A 184 -5.74 -5.89 -5.80
CA ASN A 184 -6.42 -6.14 -7.07
C ASN A 184 -7.94 -5.96 -6.96
N LYS A 185 -8.58 -6.44 -5.88
CA LYS A 185 -10.03 -6.27 -5.65
C LYS A 185 -10.40 -4.78 -5.54
N TYR A 186 -9.63 -4.03 -4.77
CA TYR A 186 -9.85 -2.60 -4.50
C TYR A 186 -9.02 -1.67 -5.38
N ARG A 187 -8.57 -2.15 -6.56
CA ARG A 187 -7.76 -1.36 -7.50
C ARG A 187 -8.42 -0.03 -7.86
N ASP A 188 -9.75 -0.02 -8.08
CA ASP A 188 -10.53 1.20 -8.29
C ASP A 188 -11.36 1.53 -7.04
N ILE A 189 -10.75 2.29 -6.12
CA ILE A 189 -11.37 2.67 -4.83
C ILE A 189 -12.73 3.36 -5.03
N SER A 190 -12.93 4.08 -6.15
CA SER A 190 -14.16 4.82 -6.38
C SER A 190 -15.42 3.93 -6.49
N LYS A 191 -15.25 2.63 -6.79
CA LYS A 191 -16.35 1.66 -6.85
C LYS A 191 -16.66 1.00 -5.50
N PHE A 192 -15.73 1.04 -4.56
CA PHE A 192 -15.79 0.27 -3.31
C PHE A 192 -15.59 1.16 -2.09
N GLN A 193 -15.93 2.44 -2.17
CA GLN A 193 -15.60 3.42 -1.13
C GLN A 193 -16.15 3.00 0.23
N ASP A 194 -17.39 2.51 0.30
CA ASP A 194 -18.02 2.11 1.57
C ASP A 194 -17.37 0.86 2.17
N GLU A 195 -17.03 -0.14 1.34
CA GLU A 195 -16.29 -1.33 1.79
C GLU A 195 -14.91 -0.94 2.33
N VAL A 196 -14.17 -0.11 1.58
CA VAL A 196 -12.83 0.35 1.96
C VAL A 196 -12.87 1.12 3.29
N MET A 197 -13.90 1.94 3.50
CA MET A 197 -14.07 2.68 4.77
C MET A 197 -14.22 1.77 5.99
N ASN A 198 -14.72 0.55 5.80
CA ASN A 198 -14.93 -0.45 6.86
C ASN A 198 -13.76 -1.42 7.04
N LEU A 199 -12.73 -1.37 6.19
CA LEU A 199 -11.58 -2.26 6.31
C LEU A 199 -10.73 -1.92 7.55
N PRO A 200 -10.14 -2.94 8.20
CA PRO A 200 -9.16 -2.73 9.27
C PRO A 200 -7.85 -2.19 8.70
N LEU A 201 -6.97 -1.72 9.59
CA LEU A 201 -5.70 -1.08 9.24
C LEU A 201 -4.87 -1.91 8.25
N ALA A 202 -4.73 -3.22 8.48
CA ALA A 202 -3.94 -4.10 7.63
C ALA A 202 -4.49 -4.17 6.19
N GLY A 203 -5.82 -4.11 6.03
CA GLY A 203 -6.46 -4.06 4.72
C GLY A 203 -6.21 -2.75 3.99
N ILE A 204 -6.30 -1.62 4.68
CA ILE A 204 -5.98 -0.30 4.10
C ILE A 204 -4.51 -0.23 3.70
N GLU A 205 -3.59 -0.71 4.54
CA GLU A 205 -2.17 -0.74 4.21
C GLU A 205 -1.88 -1.57 2.95
N ALA A 206 -2.54 -2.72 2.81
CA ALA A 206 -2.43 -3.58 1.64
C ALA A 206 -2.91 -2.91 0.35
N ILE A 207 -3.93 -2.04 0.42
CA ILE A 207 -4.44 -1.29 -0.73
C ILE A 207 -3.48 -0.14 -1.07
N LEU A 208 -3.04 0.61 -0.05
CA LEU A 208 -2.21 1.80 -0.23
C LEU A 208 -0.78 1.47 -0.64
N ILE A 209 -0.26 0.28 -0.43
CA ILE A 209 1.12 -0.03 -0.89
C ILE A 209 1.21 -0.18 -2.43
N ASN A 210 0.09 -0.43 -3.12
CA ASN A 210 0.10 -0.74 -4.55
C ASN A 210 0.24 0.51 -5.45
N ASP A 211 1.13 0.45 -6.44
CA ASP A 211 1.32 1.51 -7.45
C ASP A 211 0.18 1.57 -8.46
N ASP A 212 -0.46 0.43 -8.78
CA ASP A 212 -1.56 0.35 -9.75
C ASP A 212 -2.90 0.87 -9.21
N LEU A 213 -2.89 1.44 -8.01
CA LEU A 213 -4.08 1.95 -7.36
C LEU A 213 -4.69 3.11 -8.16
N GLN A 214 -5.89 2.90 -8.69
CA GLN A 214 -6.60 3.85 -9.54
C GLN A 214 -7.34 4.87 -8.69
N VAL A 215 -6.69 6.01 -8.48
CA VAL A 215 -7.20 7.12 -7.66
C VAL A 215 -7.19 8.41 -8.45
N ALA A 216 -8.02 9.37 -8.05
CA ALA A 216 -8.08 10.68 -8.71
C ALA A 216 -6.72 11.40 -8.70
N SER A 217 -6.09 11.47 -7.53
CA SER A 217 -4.80 12.09 -7.28
C SER A 217 -4.30 11.63 -5.91
N GLU A 218 -3.02 11.87 -5.59
CA GLU A 218 -2.51 11.59 -4.24
C GLU A 218 -3.19 12.46 -3.17
N ASP A 219 -3.64 13.66 -3.53
CA ASP A 219 -4.46 14.51 -2.67
C ASP A 219 -5.74 13.79 -2.23
N ALA A 220 -6.36 13.00 -3.12
CA ALA A 220 -7.55 12.22 -2.82
C ALA A 220 -7.23 10.99 -1.94
N VAL A 221 -6.04 10.40 -2.09
CA VAL A 221 -5.55 9.33 -1.20
C VAL A 221 -5.40 9.87 0.23
N TYR A 222 -4.78 11.05 0.38
CA TYR A 222 -4.64 11.69 1.68
C TYR A 222 -6.00 11.99 2.32
N ASP A 223 -6.96 12.54 1.56
CA ASP A 223 -8.30 12.82 2.06
C ASP A 223 -9.06 11.55 2.46
N LEU A 224 -8.93 10.47 1.67
CA LEU A 224 -9.51 9.16 1.98
C LEU A 224 -8.92 8.61 3.27
N VAL A 225 -7.60 8.64 3.42
CA VAL A 225 -6.88 8.16 4.62
C VAL A 225 -7.31 8.94 5.86
N LEU A 226 -7.42 10.27 5.76
CA LEU A 226 -7.92 11.08 6.88
C LEU A 226 -9.37 10.73 7.23
N LYS A 227 -10.23 10.55 6.22
CA LYS A 227 -11.64 10.17 6.44
C LYS A 227 -11.72 8.80 7.13
N TRP A 228 -10.96 7.82 6.65
CA TRP A 228 -10.88 6.47 7.23
C TRP A 228 -10.35 6.51 8.67
N ALA A 229 -9.24 7.22 8.90
CA ALA A 229 -8.61 7.29 10.22
C ALA A 229 -9.53 7.97 11.24
N ARG A 230 -10.31 8.99 10.85
CA ARG A 230 -11.33 9.62 11.71
C ARG A 230 -12.48 8.69 12.06
N ALA A 231 -12.85 7.79 11.16
CA ALA A 231 -13.92 6.83 11.39
C ALA A 231 -13.47 5.70 12.32
N GLN A 232 -12.26 5.17 12.12
CA GLN A 232 -11.72 4.03 12.87
C GLN A 232 -11.08 4.43 14.21
N TYR A 233 -10.51 5.64 14.29
CA TYR A 233 -9.82 6.16 15.47
C TYR A 233 -10.39 7.53 15.88
N PRO A 234 -11.49 7.56 16.65
CA PRO A 234 -12.12 8.82 17.08
C PRO A 234 -11.22 9.68 17.99
N LYS A 235 -10.32 9.04 18.73
CA LYS A 235 -9.34 9.71 19.60
C LYS A 235 -8.20 10.29 18.76
N LEU A 236 -7.82 11.53 19.05
CA LEU A 236 -6.76 12.24 18.31
C LEU A 236 -5.38 11.56 18.47
N GLU A 237 -5.05 11.06 19.66
CA GLU A 237 -3.74 10.46 19.96
C GLU A 237 -3.53 9.16 19.17
N ASP A 238 -4.44 8.20 19.29
CA ASP A 238 -4.43 6.94 18.53
C ASP A 238 -4.36 7.21 17.02
N ARG A 239 -5.15 8.17 16.54
CA ARG A 239 -5.15 8.57 15.12
C ARG A 239 -3.80 9.14 14.68
N ARG A 240 -3.16 9.99 15.50
CA ARG A 240 -1.84 10.56 15.19
C ARG A 240 -0.77 9.48 15.15
N GLU A 241 -0.81 8.55 16.10
CA GLU A 241 0.13 7.42 16.13
C GLU A 241 0.01 6.59 14.86
N ILE A 242 -1.20 6.19 14.47
CA ILE A 242 -1.44 5.40 13.25
C ILE A 242 -1.09 6.19 11.98
N LEU A 243 -1.50 7.45 11.87
CA LEU A 243 -1.17 8.28 10.72
C LEU A 243 0.34 8.55 10.60
N GLY A 244 1.03 8.80 11.70
CA GLY A 244 2.47 9.09 11.71
C GLY A 244 3.35 7.87 11.47
N SER A 245 3.05 6.76 12.15
CA SER A 245 3.92 5.57 12.15
C SER A 245 3.59 4.56 11.06
N ARG A 246 2.31 4.42 10.67
CA ARG A 246 1.82 3.36 9.77
C ARG A 246 1.45 3.90 8.40
N LEU A 247 0.49 4.83 8.35
CA LEU A 247 -0.13 5.27 7.09
C LEU A 247 0.64 6.38 6.37
N GLY A 248 1.34 7.26 7.11
CA GLY A 248 2.04 8.40 6.54
C GLY A 248 3.09 7.99 5.52
N ARG A 249 3.83 6.91 5.78
CA ARG A 249 4.81 6.36 4.82
C ARG A 249 4.19 5.79 3.54
N LEU A 250 2.91 5.45 3.56
CA LEU A 250 2.19 4.93 2.39
C LEU A 250 1.60 6.05 1.52
N ILE A 251 1.54 7.28 2.05
CA ILE A 251 1.11 8.47 1.31
C ILE A 251 2.31 9.04 0.57
N ARG A 252 2.17 9.23 -0.74
CA ARG A 252 3.24 9.71 -1.61
C ARG A 252 3.24 11.24 -1.68
N PHE A 253 3.55 11.89 -0.55
CA PHE A 253 3.63 13.36 -0.43
C PHE A 253 4.33 14.07 -1.61
N PRO A 254 5.40 13.54 -2.23
CA PRO A 254 6.02 14.15 -3.40
C PRO A 254 5.09 14.33 -4.62
N PHE A 255 3.98 13.60 -4.71
CA PHE A 255 2.99 13.70 -5.79
C PHE A 255 1.72 14.48 -5.39
N MET A 256 1.64 14.96 -4.15
CA MET A 256 0.56 15.85 -3.71
C MET A 256 0.74 17.28 -4.24
N THR A 257 -0.34 18.06 -4.28
CA THR A 257 -0.28 19.47 -4.67
C THR A 257 0.37 20.31 -3.56
N CYS A 258 1.10 21.38 -3.92
CA CYS A 258 1.68 22.30 -2.92
C CYS A 258 0.62 22.91 -2.00
N ARG A 259 -0.58 23.17 -2.53
CA ARG A 259 -1.74 23.64 -1.74
C ARG A 259 -2.15 22.61 -0.69
N LYS A 260 -2.19 21.32 -1.03
CA LYS A 260 -2.51 20.26 -0.08
C LYS A 260 -1.37 20.06 0.93
N LEU A 261 -0.11 20.05 0.50
CA LEU A 261 1.05 19.98 1.39
C LEU A 261 1.05 21.10 2.45
N ARG A 262 0.68 22.33 2.06
CA ARG A 262 0.49 23.44 3.02
C ARG A 262 -0.60 23.14 4.06
N LYS A 263 -1.70 22.50 3.64
CA LYS A 263 -2.76 22.06 4.56
C LYS A 263 -2.31 20.92 5.48
N VAL A 264 -1.42 20.04 5.01
CA VAL A 264 -0.81 19.00 5.86
C VAL A 264 0.00 19.67 6.98
N LEU A 265 0.85 20.65 6.64
CA LEU A 265 1.70 21.34 7.61
C LEU A 265 0.90 22.19 8.61
N ALA A 266 -0.20 22.80 8.17
CA ALA A 266 -1.09 23.59 9.03
C ALA A 266 -2.11 22.74 9.82
N GLY A 267 -2.19 21.45 9.55
CA GLY A 267 -3.14 20.53 10.17
C GLY A 267 -2.63 19.97 11.50
N ASN A 268 -3.57 19.44 12.30
CA ASN A 268 -3.28 18.80 13.60
C ASN A 268 -3.38 17.27 13.55
N GLU A 269 -3.56 16.71 12.35
CA GLU A 269 -3.78 15.27 12.10
C GLU A 269 -2.50 14.45 12.22
N LEU A 270 -1.36 15.05 11.86
CA LEU A 270 -0.03 14.49 12.01
C LEU A 270 0.74 15.33 13.04
N ASP A 271 1.71 14.71 13.70
CA ASP A 271 2.66 15.45 14.51
C ASP A 271 3.47 16.41 13.64
N HIS A 272 3.76 17.58 14.20
CA HIS A 272 4.36 18.67 13.46
C HIS A 272 5.70 18.28 12.82
N GLU A 273 6.54 17.52 13.54
CA GLU A 273 7.83 17.05 13.04
C GLU A 273 7.67 16.08 11.85
N THR A 274 6.75 15.11 11.96
CA THR A 274 6.45 14.14 10.90
C THR A 274 5.87 14.84 9.66
N ALA A 275 4.94 15.76 9.86
CA ALA A 275 4.35 16.56 8.78
C ALA A 275 5.41 17.44 8.09
N ALA A 276 6.24 18.14 8.86
CA ALA A 276 7.30 18.99 8.35
C ALA A 276 8.31 18.18 7.54
N LYS A 277 8.76 17.03 8.05
CA LYS A 277 9.67 16.12 7.35
C LYS A 277 9.09 15.65 6.02
N ALA A 278 7.85 15.13 6.04
CA ALA A 278 7.18 14.66 4.83
C ALA A 278 7.00 15.76 3.78
N VAL A 279 6.65 16.98 4.20
CA VAL A 279 6.50 18.13 3.32
C VAL A 279 7.86 18.59 2.77
N MET A 280 8.91 18.66 3.58
CA MET A 280 10.24 19.03 3.13
C MET A 280 10.78 18.02 2.10
N ASP A 281 10.71 16.73 2.38
CA ASP A 281 11.12 15.66 1.45
C ASP A 281 10.36 15.78 0.11
N ALA A 282 9.06 16.05 0.17
CA ALA A 282 8.23 16.26 -1.01
C ALA A 282 8.65 17.49 -1.83
N LEU A 283 8.95 18.62 -1.17
CA LEU A 283 9.40 19.84 -1.84
C LEU A 283 10.77 19.68 -2.47
N PHE A 284 11.72 19.05 -1.76
CA PHE A 284 13.04 18.75 -2.31
C PHE A 284 12.93 17.83 -3.54
N PHE A 285 12.16 16.75 -3.45
CA PHE A 285 11.92 15.88 -4.60
C PHE A 285 11.33 16.65 -5.79
N LYS A 286 10.33 17.51 -5.57
CA LYS A 286 9.72 18.31 -6.63
C LYS A 286 10.70 19.31 -7.27
N SER A 287 11.70 19.78 -6.51
CA SER A 287 12.75 20.69 -7.00
C SER A 287 13.86 19.99 -7.78
N GLU A 288 14.00 18.67 -7.62
CA GLU A 288 15.03 17.88 -8.28
C GLU A 288 14.81 17.75 -9.80
N THR A 289 15.92 17.50 -10.50
CA THR A 289 15.87 17.19 -11.94
C THR A 289 15.17 15.84 -12.18
N LEU A 290 14.57 15.65 -13.37
CA LEU A 290 13.88 14.40 -13.72
C LEU A 290 14.79 13.16 -13.57
N HIS A 291 16.06 13.28 -13.94
CA HIS A 291 17.04 12.20 -13.76
C HIS A 291 17.22 11.85 -12.27
N ARG A 292 17.36 12.87 -11.40
CA ARG A 292 17.53 12.64 -9.97
C ARG A 292 16.26 12.10 -9.31
N GLN A 293 15.08 12.56 -9.74
CA GLN A 293 13.79 11.99 -9.32
C GLN A 293 13.70 10.50 -9.66
N ARG A 294 14.11 10.09 -10.87
CA ARG A 294 14.16 8.68 -11.28
C ARG A 294 15.14 7.87 -10.43
N ALA A 295 16.32 8.42 -10.13
CA ALA A 295 17.29 7.76 -9.25
C ALA A 295 16.73 7.55 -7.83
N LEU A 296 16.10 8.58 -7.24
CA LEU A 296 15.46 8.49 -5.92
C LEU A 296 14.31 7.47 -5.89
N ALA A 297 13.54 7.36 -6.98
CA ALA A 297 12.50 6.34 -7.12
C ALA A 297 13.05 4.91 -7.17
N LEU A 298 14.23 4.70 -7.74
CA LEU A 298 14.92 3.41 -7.76
C LEU A 298 15.59 3.08 -6.42
N GLU A 299 15.99 4.09 -5.64
CA GLU A 299 16.61 3.92 -4.32
C GLU A 299 15.57 3.56 -3.22
N ASP A 300 14.37 4.16 -3.23
CA ASP A 300 13.32 3.91 -2.21
C ASP A 300 12.41 2.70 -2.54
N VAL A 301 13.02 1.53 -2.68
CA VAL A 301 12.32 0.28 -3.05
C VAL A 301 11.31 -0.15 -1.98
N ILE A 302 11.58 0.16 -0.71
CA ILE A 302 10.79 -0.33 0.43
C ILE A 302 9.50 0.47 0.60
N ASN A 303 9.58 1.80 0.61
CA ASN A 303 8.39 2.64 0.86
C ASN A 303 7.73 3.13 -0.43
N ARG A 304 8.44 3.07 -1.57
CA ARG A 304 7.95 3.48 -2.90
C ARG A 304 7.39 4.90 -2.92
N ARG A 305 7.85 5.79 -2.03
CA ARG A 305 7.28 7.14 -1.83
C ARG A 305 7.49 8.06 -3.03
N PHE A 306 8.48 7.74 -3.85
CA PHE A 306 8.88 8.49 -5.04
C PHE A 306 8.40 7.83 -6.35
N VAL A 307 7.55 6.80 -6.27
CA VAL A 307 6.95 6.16 -7.45
C VAL A 307 5.55 6.72 -7.68
N GLU A 308 5.22 7.08 -8.92
CA GLU A 308 3.88 7.59 -9.25
C GLU A 308 2.83 6.47 -9.18
N ARG A 309 1.60 6.75 -8.71
CA ARG A 309 0.48 5.80 -8.82
C ARG A 309 -0.20 5.93 -10.18
N ALA A 310 -1.09 4.99 -10.48
CA ALA A 310 -2.05 5.08 -11.59
C ALA A 310 -3.12 6.18 -11.36
N TYR A 311 -2.71 7.46 -11.38
CA TYR A 311 -3.62 8.59 -11.20
C TYR A 311 -4.57 8.77 -12.40
N LYS A 312 -5.86 9.01 -12.12
CA LYS A 312 -6.85 9.38 -13.14
C LYS A 312 -6.59 10.80 -13.68
N TYR A 313 -6.07 11.70 -12.85
CA TYR A 313 -5.73 13.07 -13.21
C TYR A 313 -4.21 13.28 -13.24
N ARG A 314 -3.69 13.81 -14.35
CA ARG A 314 -2.26 14.00 -14.56
C ARG A 314 -1.69 15.13 -13.71
N PRO A 315 -0.60 14.90 -12.95
CA PRO A 315 0.06 15.96 -12.22
C PRO A 315 0.47 17.12 -13.14
N VAL A 316 0.41 18.34 -12.61
CA VAL A 316 0.87 19.55 -13.30
C VAL A 316 1.85 20.32 -12.45
N LYS A 317 2.80 20.99 -13.09
CA LYS A 317 3.67 21.98 -12.43
C LYS A 317 3.07 23.36 -12.67
N VAL A 318 2.82 24.09 -11.59
CA VAL A 318 2.15 25.39 -11.64
C VAL A 318 3.08 26.42 -11.04
N VAL A 319 3.29 27.52 -11.76
CA VAL A 319 3.96 28.72 -11.28
C VAL A 319 2.92 29.83 -11.21
N GLU A 320 2.66 30.34 -10.02
CA GLU A 320 1.64 31.36 -9.77
C GLU A 320 2.31 32.74 -9.56
N PHE A 321 1.71 33.78 -10.12
CA PHE A 321 2.12 35.17 -10.01
C PHE A 321 0.91 36.01 -9.57
N ASP A 322 1.07 36.78 -8.51
CA ASP A 322 -0.01 37.64 -8.01
C ASP A 322 -0.01 39.03 -8.67
N GLN A 323 1.17 39.50 -9.12
CA GLN A 323 1.36 40.83 -9.71
C GLN A 323 1.97 40.74 -11.11
N PRO A 324 1.63 41.67 -12.03
CA PRO A 324 0.74 42.82 -11.86
C PRO A 324 -0.76 42.46 -11.85
N HIS A 325 -1.10 41.27 -12.33
CA HIS A 325 -2.44 40.68 -12.24
C HIS A 325 -2.28 39.20 -11.90
N PRO A 326 -3.30 38.54 -11.34
CA PRO A 326 -3.24 37.10 -11.13
C PRO A 326 -2.96 36.37 -12.45
N GLN A 327 -1.85 35.66 -12.48
CA GLN A 327 -1.37 34.87 -13.61
C GLN A 327 -0.85 33.54 -13.12
N CYS A 328 -1.01 32.47 -13.91
CA CYS A 328 -0.30 31.24 -13.67
C CYS A 328 0.22 30.61 -14.97
N ILE A 329 1.32 29.88 -14.85
CA ILE A 329 1.92 29.10 -15.93
C ILE A 329 1.82 27.64 -15.50
N VAL A 330 1.12 26.85 -16.30
CA VAL A 330 0.88 25.43 -16.06
C VAL A 330 1.66 24.62 -17.08
N TYR A 331 2.48 23.69 -16.59
CA TYR A 331 3.17 22.71 -17.41
C TYR A 331 2.52 21.35 -17.25
N LEU A 332 2.21 20.72 -18.38
CA LEU A 332 1.64 19.38 -18.46
C LEU A 332 2.51 18.55 -19.41
N ASP A 333 3.06 17.47 -18.88
CA ASP A 333 3.82 16.50 -19.66
C ASP A 333 2.93 15.28 -19.90
N LEU A 334 2.92 14.78 -21.14
CA LEU A 334 2.23 13.55 -21.52
C LEU A 334 3.21 12.66 -22.26
N ASN A 335 3.35 11.41 -21.86
CA ASN A 335 4.19 10.48 -22.61
C ASN A 335 3.50 10.03 -23.92
N ARG A 336 4.27 9.45 -24.84
CA ARG A 336 3.74 9.00 -26.15
C ARG A 336 2.68 7.92 -26.01
N GLU A 337 2.84 6.98 -25.07
CA GLU A 337 1.85 5.91 -24.82
C GLU A 337 0.51 6.48 -24.31
N GLU A 338 0.56 7.44 -23.40
CA GLU A 338 -0.60 8.18 -22.89
C GLU A 338 -1.31 8.94 -24.00
N CYS A 339 -0.54 9.57 -24.89
CA CYS A 339 -1.10 10.20 -26.08
C CYS A 339 -1.76 9.15 -26.99
N ALA A 340 -1.12 8.01 -27.25
CA ALA A 340 -1.68 6.93 -28.07
C ALA A 340 -3.02 6.41 -27.54
N ASN A 341 -3.15 6.29 -26.21
CA ASN A 341 -4.37 5.88 -25.52
C ASN A 341 -5.54 6.88 -25.66
N LEU A 342 -5.31 8.10 -26.17
CA LEU A 342 -6.37 9.04 -26.50
C LEU A 342 -7.06 8.71 -27.82
N PHE A 343 -6.48 7.93 -28.72
CA PHE A 343 -7.10 7.64 -30.00
C PHE A 343 -8.26 6.63 -29.86
N PRO A 344 -9.40 6.78 -30.58
CA PRO A 344 -9.75 7.87 -31.51
C PRO A 344 -10.50 9.05 -30.87
N SER A 345 -10.96 8.91 -29.62
CA SER A 345 -11.86 9.87 -28.96
C SER A 345 -11.67 9.99 -27.44
N GLY A 346 -10.58 9.41 -26.92
CA GLY A 346 -10.16 9.45 -25.53
C GLY A 346 -9.74 10.85 -25.06
N ARG A 347 -9.69 11.00 -23.74
CA ARG A 347 -9.41 12.26 -23.04
C ARG A 347 -8.53 11.98 -21.84
N VAL A 348 -7.57 12.87 -21.59
CA VAL A 348 -6.81 12.91 -20.36
C VAL A 348 -7.00 14.29 -19.72
N TYR A 349 -7.12 14.29 -18.40
CA TYR A 349 -7.39 15.47 -17.60
C TYR A 349 -6.21 15.72 -16.67
N SER A 350 -5.85 16.98 -16.47
CA SER A 350 -4.88 17.34 -15.45
C SER A 350 -5.51 17.35 -14.06
N GLN A 351 -4.67 17.30 -13.03
CA GLN A 351 -5.05 17.72 -11.69
C GLN A 351 -5.50 19.19 -11.72
N ALA A 352 -6.40 19.54 -10.81
CA ALA A 352 -6.89 20.89 -10.70
C ALA A 352 -5.79 21.83 -10.15
N PHE A 353 -5.67 23.00 -10.77
CA PHE A 353 -4.82 24.10 -10.32
C PHE A 353 -5.69 25.35 -10.12
N HIS A 354 -5.16 26.38 -9.46
CA HIS A 354 -5.97 27.54 -9.10
C HIS A 354 -5.43 28.82 -9.75
N LEU A 355 -6.34 29.73 -10.08
CA LEU A 355 -6.03 31.07 -10.57
C LEU A 355 -7.09 32.03 -10.01
N GLY A 356 -6.65 33.07 -9.30
CA GLY A 356 -7.56 34.02 -8.65
C GLY A 356 -8.54 33.36 -7.67
N GLY A 357 -8.14 32.27 -7.02
CA GLY A 357 -8.99 31.51 -6.10
C GLY A 357 -9.92 30.49 -6.76
N HIS A 358 -10.01 30.46 -8.09
CA HIS A 358 -10.88 29.54 -8.84
C HIS A 358 -10.12 28.31 -9.34
N GLY A 359 -10.75 27.14 -9.28
CA GLY A 359 -10.19 25.87 -9.76
C GLY A 359 -10.33 25.67 -11.27
N PHE A 360 -9.23 25.34 -11.93
CA PHE A 360 -9.10 25.06 -13.35
C PHE A 360 -8.44 23.71 -13.60
N PHE A 361 -8.64 23.16 -14.78
CA PHE A 361 -7.95 21.96 -15.25
C PHE A 361 -7.68 22.05 -16.77
N LEU A 362 -6.65 21.37 -17.23
CA LEU A 362 -6.39 21.14 -18.65
C LEU A 362 -6.99 19.80 -19.06
N SER A 363 -7.50 19.72 -20.28
CA SER A 363 -7.93 18.46 -20.88
C SER A 363 -7.39 18.31 -22.30
N ALA A 364 -6.63 17.23 -22.53
CA ALA A 364 -6.06 16.88 -23.82
C ALA A 364 -6.85 15.74 -24.46
N HIS A 365 -7.25 15.91 -25.71
CA HIS A 365 -8.22 15.05 -26.39
C HIS A 365 -7.70 14.64 -27.77
N CYS A 366 -8.09 13.45 -28.22
CA CYS A 366 -8.16 13.14 -29.64
C CYS A 366 -9.54 13.57 -30.16
N ASN A 367 -9.59 14.53 -31.08
CA ASN A 367 -10.82 15.02 -31.68
C ASN A 367 -10.90 14.60 -33.15
N MET A 368 -12.09 14.25 -33.62
CA MET A 368 -12.34 14.14 -35.06
C MET A 368 -12.69 15.52 -35.62
N ASP A 369 -11.98 15.95 -36.65
CA ASP A 369 -12.41 17.08 -37.47
C ASP A 369 -13.53 16.61 -38.41
N GLN A 370 -14.76 17.09 -38.18
CA GLN A 370 -15.93 16.71 -38.98
C GLN A 370 -15.86 17.20 -40.42
N GLN A 371 -15.12 18.28 -40.70
CA GLN A 371 -14.99 18.83 -42.04
C GLN A 371 -13.88 18.14 -42.82
N ALA A 372 -12.74 17.91 -42.18
CA ALA A 372 -11.56 17.35 -42.82
C ALA A 372 -11.42 15.83 -42.69
N SER A 373 -12.29 15.19 -41.91
CA SER A 373 -12.36 13.72 -41.72
C SER A 373 -11.04 13.09 -41.23
N PHE A 374 -10.26 13.83 -40.43
CA PHE A 374 -9.08 13.31 -39.76
C PHE A 374 -9.11 13.60 -38.26
N HIS A 375 -8.47 12.73 -37.47
CA HIS A 375 -8.28 12.92 -36.04
C HIS A 375 -7.16 13.93 -35.76
N CYS A 376 -7.25 14.71 -34.70
CA CYS A 376 -6.24 15.69 -34.31
C CYS A 376 -6.14 15.84 -32.80
N PHE A 377 -4.99 16.32 -32.33
CA PHE A 377 -4.77 16.59 -30.90
C PHE A 377 -5.33 17.96 -30.53
N GLY A 378 -6.23 17.99 -29.54
CA GLY A 378 -6.79 19.21 -28.99
C GLY A 378 -6.45 19.40 -27.53
N LEU A 379 -6.38 20.66 -27.11
CA LEU A 379 -6.15 21.05 -25.72
C LEU A 379 -7.17 22.09 -25.31
N PHE A 380 -7.74 21.89 -24.11
CA PHE A 380 -8.77 22.75 -23.55
C PHE A 380 -8.48 23.09 -22.09
N LEU A 381 -8.95 24.25 -21.69
CA LEU A 381 -8.98 24.77 -20.34
C LEU A 381 -10.42 24.71 -19.83
N GLY A 382 -10.65 23.95 -18.76
CA GLY A 382 -11.94 23.85 -18.08
C GLY A 382 -11.91 24.48 -16.69
N MET A 383 -13.06 24.95 -16.24
CA MET A 383 -13.28 25.44 -14.88
C MET A 383 -14.02 24.38 -14.06
N GLN A 384 -13.54 24.06 -12.86
CA GLN A 384 -14.05 22.96 -12.04
C GLN A 384 -15.41 23.28 -11.38
N GLU A 385 -15.63 24.54 -10.96
CA GLU A 385 -16.84 24.96 -10.27
C GLU A 385 -17.71 25.90 -11.12
N LYS A 386 -19.04 25.85 -10.92
CA LYS A 386 -19.95 26.92 -11.38
C LYS A 386 -19.87 28.06 -10.36
N GLY A 387 -18.94 28.98 -10.55
CA GLY A 387 -18.90 30.21 -9.76
C GLY A 387 -20.06 31.13 -10.09
N SER A 388 -20.60 31.83 -9.09
CA SER A 388 -21.63 32.88 -9.27
C SER A 388 -21.07 34.14 -9.94
N VAL A 389 -19.75 34.23 -10.07
CA VAL A 389 -19.01 35.40 -10.57
C VAL A 389 -18.35 35.04 -11.90
N SER A 390 -18.59 35.86 -12.92
CA SER A 390 -17.92 35.75 -14.21
C SER A 390 -16.57 36.46 -14.19
N PHE A 391 -15.53 35.81 -14.68
CA PHE A 391 -14.23 36.45 -14.86
C PHE A 391 -13.61 36.03 -16.19
N THR A 392 -12.89 36.97 -16.81
CA THR A 392 -12.26 36.79 -18.11
C THR A 392 -10.83 36.31 -17.92
N VAL A 393 -10.52 35.19 -18.55
CA VAL A 393 -9.18 34.61 -18.55
C VAL A 393 -8.63 34.69 -19.97
N ASP A 394 -7.50 35.35 -20.10
CA ASP A 394 -6.65 35.23 -21.28
C ASP A 394 -5.81 33.98 -21.12
N TYR A 395 -5.73 33.17 -22.17
CA TYR A 395 -4.96 31.94 -22.15
C TYR A 395 -4.14 31.76 -23.42
N GLU A 396 -2.93 31.24 -23.24
CA GLU A 396 -2.02 30.86 -24.30
C GLU A 396 -1.59 29.42 -24.12
N PHE A 397 -1.81 28.59 -25.15
CA PHE A 397 -1.28 27.24 -25.23
C PHE A 397 -0.03 27.22 -26.09
N ALA A 398 1.02 26.61 -25.56
CA ALA A 398 2.29 26.40 -26.24
C ALA A 398 2.73 24.94 -26.06
N ALA A 399 3.58 24.48 -26.97
CA ALA A 399 4.22 23.18 -26.88
C ALA A 399 5.70 23.31 -27.20
N ARG A 400 6.52 22.50 -26.54
CA ARG A 400 7.95 22.47 -26.84
C ARG A 400 8.20 21.73 -28.15
N VAL A 401 9.10 22.26 -28.98
CA VAL A 401 9.44 21.68 -30.29
C VAL A 401 10.88 21.19 -30.26
N ASN A 402 11.12 19.94 -30.68
CA ASN A 402 12.42 19.26 -30.61
C ASN A 402 13.53 20.03 -31.35
N LEU A 403 13.23 20.63 -32.51
CA LEU A 403 14.20 21.38 -33.31
C LEU A 403 14.80 22.59 -32.58
N THR A 404 14.02 23.28 -31.75
CA THR A 404 14.46 24.50 -31.03
C THR A 404 14.71 24.24 -29.54
N GLY A 405 14.11 23.19 -28.98
CA GLY A 405 14.05 22.96 -27.54
C GLY A 405 13.17 23.96 -26.78
N GLU A 406 12.53 24.91 -27.47
CA GLU A 406 11.76 26.01 -26.89
C GLU A 406 10.25 25.78 -26.97
N PHE A 407 9.50 26.42 -26.07
CA PHE A 407 8.03 26.46 -26.13
C PHE A 407 7.57 27.42 -27.24
N VAL A 408 6.89 26.88 -28.25
CA VAL A 408 6.32 27.64 -29.35
C VAL A 408 4.82 27.82 -29.13
N SER A 409 4.35 29.07 -29.22
CA SER A 409 2.93 29.40 -29.14
C SER A 409 2.12 28.67 -30.22
N LYS A 410 1.00 28.06 -29.83
CA LYS A 410 0.12 27.31 -30.72
C LYS A 410 -1.27 27.91 -30.83
N TYR A 411 -1.79 28.43 -29.72
CA TYR A 411 -3.09 29.06 -29.70
C TYR A 411 -3.17 30.10 -28.59
N LYS A 412 -3.84 31.22 -28.88
CA LYS A 412 -4.18 32.24 -27.89
C LYS A 412 -5.68 32.50 -27.96
N GLY A 413 -6.30 32.68 -26.82
CA GLY A 413 -7.70 33.03 -26.72
C GLY A 413 -7.98 33.80 -25.44
N TYR A 414 -9.19 34.34 -25.36
CA TYR A 414 -9.74 34.86 -24.12
C TYR A 414 -11.15 34.34 -23.97
N TYR A 415 -11.57 34.06 -22.73
CA TYR A 415 -12.92 33.61 -22.47
C TYR A 415 -13.41 34.08 -21.10
N THR A 416 -14.66 34.49 -21.05
CA THR A 416 -15.36 34.82 -19.81
C THR A 416 -16.04 33.57 -19.27
N PHE A 417 -15.49 33.00 -18.22
CA PHE A 417 -16.04 31.80 -17.60
C PHE A 417 -17.25 32.16 -16.74
N THR A 418 -18.42 31.58 -17.06
CA THR A 418 -19.65 31.65 -16.26
C THR A 418 -20.02 30.30 -15.62
N GLY A 419 -19.13 29.30 -15.75
CA GLY A 419 -19.23 27.98 -15.14
C GLY A 419 -19.32 26.81 -16.13
N GLY A 420 -18.63 25.71 -15.81
CA GLY A 420 -18.83 24.37 -16.38
C GLY A 420 -18.53 24.17 -17.88
N LYS A 421 -17.96 25.16 -18.58
CA LYS A 421 -17.53 25.03 -19.99
C LYS A 421 -16.01 24.92 -20.08
N ALA A 422 -15.54 24.06 -20.98
CA ALA A 422 -14.15 23.99 -21.39
C ALA A 422 -13.97 24.76 -22.71
N VAL A 423 -12.89 25.53 -22.81
CA VAL A 423 -12.54 26.32 -23.99
C VAL A 423 -11.13 26.00 -24.42
N GLY A 424 -10.86 26.06 -25.71
CA GLY A 424 -9.56 25.72 -26.25
C GLY A 424 -9.60 25.49 -27.73
N TYR A 425 -8.67 24.69 -28.22
CA TYR A 425 -8.47 24.49 -29.64
C TYR A 425 -8.48 23.01 -30.01
N ARG A 426 -9.27 22.65 -31.02
CA ARG A 426 -9.50 21.26 -31.42
C ARG A 426 -8.27 20.61 -32.06
N ASN A 427 -7.53 21.38 -32.87
CA ASN A 427 -6.34 20.93 -33.59
C ASN A 427 -5.14 21.82 -33.20
N LEU A 428 -4.61 21.64 -31.99
CA LEU A 428 -3.54 22.47 -31.41
C LEU A 428 -2.31 22.60 -32.31
N PHE A 429 -1.99 21.54 -33.07
CA PHE A 429 -0.77 21.49 -33.88
C PHE A 429 -0.99 21.75 -35.36
N ALA A 430 -2.23 21.97 -35.80
CA ALA A 430 -2.62 22.12 -37.20
C ALA A 430 -2.16 20.96 -38.10
N ILE A 431 -2.12 19.74 -37.56
CA ILE A 431 -1.73 18.51 -38.28
C ILE A 431 -2.67 17.36 -37.93
N SER A 432 -2.64 16.29 -38.72
CA SER A 432 -3.38 15.06 -38.40
C SER A 432 -2.76 14.32 -37.22
N TRP A 433 -3.55 13.46 -36.58
CA TRP A 433 -3.14 12.59 -35.49
C TRP A 433 -2.03 11.63 -35.93
N THR A 434 -2.12 11.13 -37.16
CA THR A 434 -1.10 10.26 -37.75
C THR A 434 0.25 10.96 -37.86
N ALA A 435 0.27 12.21 -38.32
CA ALA A 435 1.50 13.02 -38.37
C ALA A 435 1.97 13.43 -36.97
N PHE A 436 1.04 13.74 -36.05
CA PHE A 436 1.35 14.09 -34.68
C PHE A 436 2.03 12.93 -33.93
N MET A 437 1.53 11.70 -34.09
CA MET A 437 2.05 10.50 -33.41
C MET A 437 3.22 9.81 -34.13
N ALA A 438 3.65 10.32 -35.30
CA ALA A 438 4.74 9.74 -36.07
C ALA A 438 6.06 9.68 -35.25
N GLU A 439 6.93 8.73 -35.58
CA GLU A 439 8.22 8.57 -34.89
C GLU A 439 9.10 9.82 -35.03
N ASP A 440 9.06 10.46 -36.20
CA ASP A 440 9.77 11.70 -36.54
C ASP A 440 9.03 12.99 -36.13
N SER A 441 7.94 12.86 -35.36
CA SER A 441 7.18 14.01 -34.88
C SER A 441 8.04 14.94 -34.02
N GLN A 442 8.13 16.20 -34.45
CA GLN A 442 8.88 17.26 -33.77
C GLN A 442 8.37 17.61 -32.36
N TYR A 443 7.21 17.09 -31.94
CA TYR A 443 6.58 17.45 -30.66
C TYR A 443 6.92 16.50 -29.51
N PHE A 444 7.54 15.35 -29.78
CA PHE A 444 7.99 14.40 -28.77
C PHE A 444 9.50 14.51 -28.55
N MET A 445 9.91 14.76 -27.32
CA MET A 445 11.32 14.74 -26.89
C MET A 445 11.49 13.62 -25.87
N ASN A 446 12.31 12.62 -26.20
CA ASN A 446 12.44 11.40 -25.38
C ASN A 446 11.07 10.77 -25.04
N ASP A 447 10.19 10.69 -26.05
CA ASP A 447 8.79 10.21 -25.95
C ASP A 447 7.89 10.99 -24.99
N ILE A 448 8.22 12.24 -24.69
CA ILE A 448 7.40 13.14 -23.89
C ILE A 448 6.96 14.35 -24.72
N LEU A 449 5.65 14.60 -24.73
CA LEU A 449 5.04 15.84 -25.17
C LEU A 449 5.02 16.83 -24.00
N HIS A 450 5.64 17.98 -24.18
CA HIS A 450 5.67 19.05 -23.18
C HIS A 450 4.71 20.17 -23.58
N LEU A 451 3.65 20.38 -22.79
CA LEU A 451 2.65 21.43 -22.98
C LEU A 451 2.81 22.51 -21.93
N ARG A 452 2.54 23.76 -22.32
CA ARG A 452 2.48 24.92 -21.43
C ARG A 452 1.18 25.68 -21.67
N ALA A 453 0.47 26.01 -20.60
CA ALA A 453 -0.66 26.93 -20.62
C ALA A 453 -0.34 28.14 -19.74
N GLU A 454 -0.31 29.33 -20.32
CA GLU A 454 -0.20 30.58 -19.56
C GLU A 454 -1.59 31.19 -19.45
N LEU A 455 -2.01 31.51 -18.23
CA LEU A 455 -3.35 32.00 -17.92
C LEU A 455 -3.25 33.31 -17.16
N THR A 456 -4.00 34.33 -17.57
CA THR A 456 -4.00 35.64 -16.92
C THR A 456 -5.42 36.13 -16.72
N ILE A 457 -5.76 36.55 -15.49
CA ILE A 457 -7.02 37.25 -15.23
C ILE A 457 -6.81 38.72 -15.57
N LYS A 458 -7.46 39.19 -16.63
CA LYS A 458 -7.56 40.62 -16.90
C LYS A 458 -8.74 41.18 -16.10
N GLN A 459 -8.46 42.05 -15.13
CA GLN A 459 -9.52 42.93 -14.62
C GLN A 459 -10.01 43.82 -15.77
N PRO A 460 -11.31 44.12 -15.88
CA PRO A 460 -11.78 45.10 -16.83
C PRO A 460 -11.02 46.40 -16.55
N GLN A 461 -10.27 46.89 -17.53
CA GLN A 461 -9.70 48.23 -17.45
C GLN A 461 -10.87 49.17 -17.17
N GLN A 462 -10.90 49.77 -15.97
CA GLN A 462 -11.66 50.99 -15.80
C GLN A 462 -11.05 51.96 -16.81
N LEU A 463 -11.78 52.21 -17.89
CA LEU A 463 -11.53 53.34 -18.76
C LEU A 463 -11.41 54.55 -17.84
N LEU A 464 -10.17 55.04 -17.66
CA LEU A 464 -9.90 56.36 -17.14
C LEU A 464 -10.66 57.31 -18.06
N GLN A 465 -11.89 57.67 -17.65
CA GLN A 465 -12.59 58.81 -18.20
C GLN A 465 -11.70 60.02 -17.91
N ARG A 466 -11.05 60.49 -18.97
CA ARG A 466 -10.34 61.77 -18.97
C ARG A 466 -11.32 62.92 -18.93
#